data_AF-A0A511X335-F1
#
_entry.id   AF-A0A511X335-F1
#
_cell.length_a   1.000
_cell.length_b   1.000
_cell.length_c   1.000
_cell.angle_alpha   90.00
_cell.angle_beta   90.00
_cell.angle_gamma   90.00
#
_symmetry.space_group_name_H-M   'P 1'
#
loop_
_entity.id
_entity.type
_entity.pdbx_description
1 polymer ?
#
loop_
_entity_poly.entity_id
_entity_poly.type
_entity_poly.pdbx_seq_one_letter_code
_entity_poly.pdbx_strand_id
1 'polypeptide(L)' 'MEKLNLNYTPEMEKAMQQSHNINFSEYENNVDKRLKVEREREKSHAESTKMIAELKQDIHRDM' A
#
# COMPACT_ATOMS: atom_id res chain seq x y z
N MET A 1 -21.74 -5.36 6.83
CA MET A 1 -20.58 -5.56 5.93
C MET A 1 -19.96 -6.89 6.26
N GLU A 2 -19.62 -7.66 5.24
CA GLU A 2 -18.91 -8.93 5.41
C GLU A 2 -17.46 -8.65 5.84
N LYS A 3 -17.04 -9.29 6.94
CA LYS A 3 -15.68 -9.19 7.49
C LYS A 3 -14.72 -10.00 6.60
N LEU A 4 -13.56 -9.43 6.28
CA LEU A 4 -12.55 -10.05 5.41
C LEU A 4 -11.79 -11.22 6.07
N ASN A 5 -11.97 -11.46 7.37
CA ASN A 5 -11.30 -12.47 8.18
C ASN A 5 -9.79 -12.52 7.92
N LEU A 6 -9.14 -11.36 8.01
CA LEU A 6 -7.72 -11.22 7.72
C LEU A 6 -6.87 -11.82 8.84
N ASN A 7 -5.93 -12.68 8.47
CA ASN A 7 -4.85 -13.12 9.36
C ASN A 7 -3.66 -12.18 9.16
N TYR A 8 -3.25 -11.49 10.23
CA TYR A 8 -2.12 -10.55 10.22
C TYR A 8 -1.28 -10.72 11.49
N THR A 9 0.01 -10.45 11.39
CA THR A 9 0.92 -10.50 12.54
C THR A 9 0.93 -9.16 13.29
N PRO A 10 1.41 -9.12 14.54
CA PRO A 10 1.60 -7.85 15.26
C PRO A 10 2.49 -6.85 14.52
N GLU A 11 3.49 -7.32 13.76
CA GLU A 11 4.37 -6.48 12.95
C GLU A 11 3.63 -5.87 11.76
N MET A 12 2.73 -6.63 11.13
CA MET A 12 1.87 -6.10 10.07
C MET A 12 0.94 -5.03 10.61
N GLU A 13 0.31 -5.27 11.77
CA GLU A 13 -0.56 -4.30 12.47
C GLU A 13 0.21 -3.01 12.77
N LYS A 14 1.43 -3.14 13.30
CA LYS A 14 2.32 -2.01 13.56
C LYS A 14 2.64 -1.24 12.26
N ALA A 15 2.98 -1.94 11.17
CA ALA A 15 3.27 -1.31 9.89
C ALA A 15 2.05 -0.60 9.30
N MET A 16 0.86 -1.19 9.44
CA MET A 16 -0.42 -0.62 9.01
C MET A 16 -0.71 0.68 9.75
N GLN A 17 -0.55 0.67 11.08
CA GLN A 17 -0.74 1.85 11.91
C GLN A 17 0.28 2.95 11.59
N GLN A 18 1.56 2.58 11.40
CA GLN A 18 2.62 3.54 11.05
C GLN A 18 2.43 4.18 9.68
N SER A 19 1.98 3.41 8.69
CA SER A 19 1.90 3.87 7.29
C SER A 19 0.59 4.59 6.99
N HIS A 20 -0.52 4.09 7.53
CA HIS A 20 -1.87 4.53 7.15
C HIS A 20 -2.68 5.10 8.33
N ASN A 21 -2.13 5.11 9.54
CA ASN A 21 -2.80 5.57 10.77
C ASN A 21 -4.13 4.87 11.06
N ILE A 22 -4.28 3.60 10.67
CA ILE A 22 -5.42 2.75 10.99
C ILE A 22 -4.97 1.34 11.36
N ASN A 23 -5.80 0.62 12.10
CA ASN A 23 -5.57 -0.80 12.40
C ASN A 23 -6.27 -1.74 11.39
N PHE A 24 -5.95 -3.03 11.42
CA PHE A 24 -6.59 -3.99 10.51
C PHE A 24 -8.07 -4.22 10.81
N SER A 25 -8.50 -4.09 12.07
CA SER A 25 -9.93 -4.17 12.42
C SER A 25 -10.75 -3.05 11.78
N GLU A 26 -10.21 -1.83 11.75
CA GLU A 26 -10.82 -0.68 11.06
C GLU A 26 -10.78 -0.86 9.54
N TYR A 27 -9.67 -1.35 9.00
CA TYR A 27 -9.53 -1.67 7.57
C TYR A 27 -10.53 -2.74 7.12
N GLU A 28 -10.79 -3.74 7.95
CA GLU A 28 -11.71 -4.83 7.67
C GLU A 28 -13.18 -4.36 7.68
N ASN A 29 -13.55 -3.55 8.69
CA ASN A 29 -14.95 -3.21 8.96
C ASN A 29 -15.43 -1.91 8.32
N ASN A 30 -14.53 -1.06 7.80
CA ASN A 30 -14.87 0.22 7.19
C ASN A 30 -14.36 0.30 5.75
N VAL A 31 -15.28 0.22 4.79
CA VAL A 31 -14.98 0.27 3.35
C VAL A 31 -14.35 1.59 2.94
N ASP A 32 -14.74 2.72 3.53
CA ASP A 32 -14.17 4.02 3.17
C ASP A 32 -12.70 4.13 3.59
N LYS A 33 -12.38 3.65 4.80
CA LYS A 33 -10.99 3.54 5.29
C LYS A 33 -10.18 2.59 4.42
N ARG A 34 -10.75 1.45 4.05
CA ARG A 34 -10.12 0.49 3.14
C ARG A 34 -9.82 1.11 1.77
N LEU A 35 -10.81 1.77 1.17
CA LEU A 35 -10.64 2.45 -0.12
C LEU A 35 -9.56 3.53 -0.08
N LYS A 36 -9.45 4.26 1.03
CA LYS A 36 -8.37 5.25 1.21
C LYS A 36 -6.99 4.58 1.16
N VAL A 37 -6.79 3.50 1.92
CA VAL A 37 -5.52 2.75 1.93
C VAL A 37 -5.20 2.19 0.55
N GLU A 38 -6.16 1.57 -0.12
CA GLU A 38 -5.93 0.97 -1.43
C GLU A 38 -5.59 2.02 -2.51
N ARG A 39 -6.18 3.23 -2.44
CA ARG A 39 -5.78 4.34 -3.31
C ARG A 39 -4.35 4.82 -3.05
N GLU A 40 -3.95 4.91 -1.79
CA GLU A 40 -2.58 5.27 -1.41
C GLU A 40 -1.57 4.22 -1.89
N ARG A 41 -1.91 2.92 -1.76
CA ARG A 41 -1.11 1.80 -2.27
C ARG A 41 -0.95 1.85 -3.79
N GLU A 42 -2.04 2.05 -4.52
CA GLU A 42 -2.01 2.16 -5.99
C GLU A 42 -1.12 3.33 -6.43
N LYS A 43 -1.27 4.50 -5.79
CA LYS A 43 -0.42 5.66 -6.08
C LYS A 43 1.06 5.36 -5.85
N SER A 44 1.41 4.78 -4.70
CA SER A 44 2.80 4.44 -4.37
C SER A 44 3.39 3.42 -5.36
N HIS A 45 2.59 2.45 -5.79
CA HIS A 45 3.00 1.45 -6.78
C HIS A 45 3.25 2.09 -8.15
N ALA A 46 2.35 2.97 -8.60
CA ALA A 46 2.49 3.69 -9.86
C ALA A 46 3.72 4.59 -9.89
N GLU A 47 3.96 5.37 -8.83
CA GLU A 47 5.14 6.23 -8.68
C GLU A 47 6.45 5.40 -8.69
N SER A 48 6.48 4.31 -7.93
CA SER A 48 7.65 3.43 -7.86
C SER A 48 7.94 2.76 -9.22
N THR A 49 6.90 2.29 -9.90
CA THR A 49 7.02 1.69 -11.24
C THR A 49 7.55 2.70 -12.25
N LYS A 50 7.06 3.94 -12.21
CA LYS A 50 7.54 5.03 -13.06
C LYS A 50 9.03 5.31 -12.82
N MET A 51 9.46 5.46 -11.57
CA MET A 51 10.87 5.69 -11.22
C MET A 51 11.78 4.56 -11.72
N ILE A 52 11.34 3.30 -11.59
CA ILE A 52 12.10 2.15 -12.11
C ILE A 52 12.22 2.20 -13.63
N ALA A 53 11.16 2.59 -14.34
CA ALA A 53 11.18 2.73 -15.79
C ALA A 53 12.16 3.84 -16.23
N GLU A 54 12.15 4.99 -15.55
CA GLU A 54 13.07 6.11 -15.81
C GLU A 54 14.53 5.68 -15.56
N LEU A 55 14.82 5.05 -14.42
CA LEU A 55 16.16 4.55 -14.11
C LEU A 55 16.68 3.55 -15.15
N LYS A 56 15.81 2.66 -15.64
CA LYS A 56 16.18 1.71 -16.69
C LYS A 56 16.52 2.43 -18.00
N GLN A 57 15.75 3.45 -18.38
CA GLN A 57 16.02 4.24 -19.59
C GLN A 57 17.36 4.97 -19.49
N ASP A 58 17.68 5.56 -18.34
CA ASP A 58 18.95 6.25 -18.12
C ASP A 58 20.14 5.28 -18.23
N ILE A 59 20.07 4.11 -17.59
CA ILE A 59 21.11 3.07 -17.72
C ILE A 59 21.32 2.64 -19.18
N HIS A 60 20.25 2.48 -19.94
CA HIS A 60 20.33 2.13 -21.36
C HIS A 60 20.88 3.25 -22.25
N ARG A 61 20.75 4.51 -21.83
CA ARG A 61 21.27 5.67 -22.56
C ARG A 61 22.76 5.90 -22.32
N ASP A 62 23.24 5.56 -21.12
CA ASP A 62 24.64 5.74 -20.70
C ASP A 62 25.55 4.58 -21.11
N MET A 63 25.00 3.53 -21.74
CA MET A 63 25.73 2.35 -22.26
C MET A 63 25.85 2.41 -23.78
#